data_AF-A0A9E3TUP4-F1
#
_entry.id   AF-A0A9E3TUP4-F1
#
_cell.length_a   1.000
_cell.length_b   1.000
_cell.length_c   1.000
_cell.angle_alpha   90.00
_cell.angle_beta   90.00
_cell.angle_gamma   90.00
#
_symmetry.space_group_name_H-M   'P 1'
#
loop_
_entity.id
_entity.type
_entity.pdbx_description
1 polymer ?
#
loop_
_entity_poly.entity_id
_entity_poly.type
_entity_poly.pdbx_seq_one_letter_code
_entity_poly.pdbx_strand_id
1 'polypeptide(L)'
;MMQRISIVSTMFLHAWLCTQSLYAQATVDHEGAALVASAVSSIDDYHRGAETIDSVIRVVYFHPSDREPLAEWRDRLSRIIADVSDFYRTGLRRFGINDRGFQFENSTNGYVFHLVRGLLPASEYQYDSGTTIERELRVALHGKINFEREHVLVIHGLCHREKDGRYVFNAPYYGSGSQRRGICHAADCELLDPLLLTARDRKIVYTEHYYRRQEQTVALFNTWYLGGIAHELGHGLGLPHDAGGPWERDQHLTALMGSGNQHYREERWGGNRPAFLSLGSTLRLLSHPLVTNSSRGRFADADMTLEGMKFSSEGQSLKLVGKIESEIPAYAVIAYLWRPPKWPGNPQNDHRSVSYPASVLENRFELLVDQFQSGDHRLRLSTLQCNGAATNFDFHLHVDEDSEPNIVQLNSDWLVAQAESAVLSGAANAGSLVSAEAIAKATTDDAKGKLQVLSELLTPPTPIELASTDAKTVHLSDASWVTATVGWRDVARNHFDREKRHRNSIYLELKGKFYAKGLYAHSKSAYVFDLQSRWKKFTATIGLRDGASQQGSAIFVVRGDGNILYQSPVLREGQSADICIDVADVKKLELVADGAEGHIHNSWAIWAVPRLLR
;
A
#
# COMPACT_ATOMS: atom_id res chain seq x y z
N MET A 1 30.44 60.35 7.36
CA MET A 1 30.96 59.68 8.56
C MET A 1 29.76 59.19 9.37
N MET A 2 29.64 57.87 9.47
CA MET A 2 28.79 57.04 10.36
C MET A 2 27.26 57.12 10.29
N GLN A 3 26.73 56.08 9.64
CA GLN A 3 25.36 55.61 9.52
C GLN A 3 24.75 55.17 10.85
N ARG A 4 23.46 55.53 11.02
CA ARG A 4 22.50 54.84 11.86
C ARG A 4 22.06 53.55 11.15
N ILE A 5 22.64 52.43 11.52
CA ILE A 5 22.10 51.08 11.26
C ILE A 5 22.33 50.31 12.55
N SER A 6 21.26 49.85 13.21
CA SER A 6 21.22 48.64 14.06
C SER A 6 20.03 48.68 15.03
N ILE A 7 18.81 48.47 14.52
CA ILE A 7 17.69 47.96 15.35
C ILE A 7 16.88 46.90 14.59
N VAL A 8 16.88 46.90 13.25
CA VAL A 8 16.12 45.90 12.44
C VAL A 8 16.84 44.54 12.34
N SER A 9 18.16 44.47 12.49
CA SER A 9 18.90 43.20 12.40
C SER A 9 18.76 42.30 13.65
N THR A 10 18.38 42.85 14.81
CA THR A 10 18.35 42.11 16.07
C THR A 10 17.08 41.26 16.24
N MET A 11 15.95 41.69 15.64
CA MET A 11 14.70 40.93 15.67
C MET A 11 14.68 39.76 14.68
N PHE A 12 15.33 39.89 13.50
CA PHE A 12 15.50 38.78 12.57
C PHE A 12 16.49 37.72 13.10
N LEU A 13 17.53 38.15 13.81
CA LEU A 13 18.47 37.21 14.44
C LEU A 13 17.83 36.44 15.60
N HIS A 14 16.94 37.06 16.39
CA HIS A 14 16.21 36.38 17.47
C HIS A 14 15.16 35.39 16.96
N ALA A 15 14.46 35.68 15.85
CA ALA A 15 13.53 34.72 15.24
C ALA A 15 14.27 33.51 14.64
N TRP A 16 15.45 33.73 14.04
CA TRP A 16 16.29 32.66 13.49
C TRP A 16 16.95 31.79 14.57
N LEU A 17 17.37 32.41 15.69
CA LEU A 17 17.90 31.73 16.87
C LEU A 17 16.79 30.97 17.64
N CYS A 18 15.56 31.48 17.71
CA CYS A 18 14.44 30.76 18.34
C CYS A 18 13.95 29.56 17.51
N THR A 19 14.00 29.61 16.18
CA THR A 19 13.70 28.43 15.33
C THR A 19 14.78 27.35 15.43
N GLN A 20 16.06 27.73 15.61
CA GLN A 20 17.09 26.76 15.99
C GLN A 20 16.84 26.22 17.40
N SER A 21 16.36 27.03 18.35
CA SER A 21 16.22 26.61 19.75
C SER A 21 15.16 25.53 20.01
N LEU A 22 14.07 25.47 19.23
CA LEU A 22 13.04 24.42 19.39
C LEU A 22 13.36 23.15 18.57
N TYR A 23 13.99 23.27 17.40
CA TYR A 23 14.44 22.11 16.63
C TYR A 23 15.77 21.51 17.13
N ALA A 24 16.67 22.32 17.70
CA ALA A 24 17.93 21.85 18.29
C ALA A 24 17.77 21.28 19.71
N GLN A 25 16.58 21.39 20.31
CA GLN A 25 16.24 20.74 21.58
C GLN A 25 15.44 19.44 21.42
N ALA A 26 15.13 19.00 20.19
CA ALA A 26 14.91 17.57 19.97
C ALA A 26 16.26 16.89 20.22
N THR A 27 16.30 15.92 21.14
CA THR A 27 17.52 15.17 21.44
C THR A 27 18.10 14.60 20.13
N VAL A 28 19.42 14.59 19.98
CA VAL A 28 20.05 14.12 18.74
C VAL A 28 19.78 12.62 18.59
N ASP A 29 19.13 12.21 17.51
CA ASP A 29 18.93 10.80 17.15
C ASP A 29 20.25 10.18 16.67
N HIS A 30 21.10 9.78 17.62
CA HIS A 30 22.42 9.24 17.30
C HIS A 30 22.33 7.92 16.51
N GLU A 31 21.35 7.07 16.82
CA GLU A 31 21.13 5.80 16.12
C GLU A 31 20.64 6.04 14.69
N GLY A 32 19.65 6.91 14.52
CA GLY A 32 19.17 7.31 13.20
C GLY A 32 20.24 7.98 12.36
N ALA A 33 21.08 8.85 12.95
CA ALA A 33 22.20 9.47 12.26
C ALA A 33 23.26 8.45 11.80
N ALA A 34 23.57 7.44 12.63
CA ALA A 34 24.50 6.37 12.26
C ALA A 34 23.94 5.50 11.12
N LEU A 35 22.65 5.18 11.17
CA LEU A 35 21.96 4.44 10.12
C LEU A 35 21.99 5.23 8.79
N VAL A 36 21.68 6.52 8.83
CA VAL A 36 21.77 7.41 7.65
C VAL A 36 23.19 7.48 7.09
N ALA A 37 24.21 7.60 7.94
CA ALA A 37 25.60 7.61 7.49
C ALA A 37 25.99 6.30 6.78
N SER A 38 25.59 5.15 7.33
CA SER A 38 25.79 3.84 6.69
C SER A 38 25.07 3.75 5.34
N ALA A 39 23.82 4.23 5.27
CA ALA A 39 23.04 4.24 4.04
C ALA A 39 23.70 5.08 2.95
N VAL A 40 24.15 6.29 3.29
CA VAL A 40 24.86 7.19 2.37
C VAL A 40 26.10 6.52 1.80
N SER A 41 26.90 5.85 2.63
CA SER A 41 28.10 5.13 2.18
C SER A 41 27.76 4.07 1.12
N SER A 42 26.77 3.21 1.38
CA SER A 42 26.35 2.16 0.42
C SER A 42 25.78 2.73 -0.88
N ILE A 43 25.03 3.84 -0.80
CA ILE A 43 24.44 4.50 -1.98
C ILE A 43 25.55 5.14 -2.82
N ASP A 44 26.51 5.82 -2.19
CA ASP A 44 27.63 6.47 -2.89
C ASP A 44 28.53 5.46 -3.58
N ASP A 45 28.81 4.34 -2.92
CA ASP A 45 29.57 3.23 -3.48
C ASP A 45 28.88 2.67 -4.73
N TYR A 46 27.55 2.47 -4.67
CA TYR A 46 26.77 2.00 -5.81
C TYR A 46 26.76 3.01 -6.97
N HIS A 47 26.70 4.32 -6.68
CA HIS A 47 26.66 5.38 -7.71
C HIS A 47 28.05 5.89 -8.13
N ARG A 48 29.13 5.37 -7.56
CA ARG A 48 30.49 5.82 -7.86
C ARG A 48 30.80 5.75 -9.35
N GLY A 49 31.19 6.89 -9.92
CA GLY A 49 31.49 7.03 -11.35
C GLY A 49 30.26 6.97 -12.27
N ALA A 50 29.04 7.12 -11.75
CA ALA A 50 27.86 7.31 -12.57
C ALA A 50 27.89 8.69 -13.22
N GLU A 51 27.31 8.80 -14.42
CA GLU A 51 27.08 10.11 -15.04
C GLU A 51 26.08 10.91 -14.20
N THR A 52 26.44 12.16 -13.90
CA THR A 52 25.55 13.08 -13.20
C THR A 52 24.45 13.54 -14.13
N ILE A 53 23.21 13.45 -13.67
CA ILE A 53 22.03 13.94 -14.38
C ILE A 53 21.45 15.16 -13.66
N ASP A 54 20.89 16.09 -14.42
CA ASP A 54 20.15 17.23 -13.90
C ASP A 54 18.66 16.89 -13.81
N SER A 55 18.31 16.00 -12.87
CA SER A 55 16.91 15.63 -12.66
C SER A 55 16.22 16.66 -11.77
N VAL A 56 15.11 17.19 -12.28
CA VAL A 56 14.30 18.21 -11.59
C VAL A 56 12.85 17.75 -11.46
N ILE A 57 12.15 18.31 -10.48
CA ILE A 57 10.70 18.24 -10.39
C ILE A 57 10.11 19.31 -11.30
N ARG A 58 9.25 18.89 -12.23
CA ARG A 58 8.51 19.79 -13.12
C ARG A 58 7.29 20.32 -12.39
N VAL A 59 7.03 21.63 -12.48
CA VAL A 59 5.82 22.24 -11.92
C VAL A 59 4.89 22.68 -13.04
N VAL A 60 3.67 22.15 -13.02
CA VAL A 60 2.61 22.48 -13.97
C VAL A 60 1.55 23.31 -13.25
N TYR A 61 1.16 24.45 -13.83
CA TYR A 61 -0.03 25.18 -13.39
C TYR A 61 -1.18 24.87 -14.36
N PHE A 62 -2.20 24.19 -13.86
CA PHE A 62 -3.36 23.79 -14.65
C PHE A 62 -4.55 24.69 -14.34
N HIS A 63 -5.21 25.23 -15.36
CA HIS A 63 -6.43 26.03 -15.21
C HIS A 63 -7.49 25.61 -16.24
N PRO A 64 -8.80 25.81 -15.96
CA PRO A 64 -9.85 25.29 -16.82
C PRO A 64 -10.04 26.15 -18.08
N SER A 65 -10.76 25.63 -19.08
CA SER A 65 -10.96 26.30 -20.38
C SER A 65 -11.79 27.60 -20.29
N ASP A 66 -12.59 27.77 -19.24
CA ASP A 66 -13.55 28.86 -19.08
C ASP A 66 -13.04 29.99 -18.18
N ARG A 67 -11.81 29.90 -17.66
CA ARG A 67 -11.24 30.88 -16.73
C ARG A 67 -9.76 31.13 -17.00
N GLU A 68 -9.31 32.34 -16.70
CA GLU A 68 -7.89 32.67 -16.66
C GLU A 68 -7.23 32.15 -15.37
N PRO A 69 -5.89 32.01 -15.35
CA PRO A 69 -5.15 31.70 -14.13
C PRO A 69 -5.48 32.66 -12.98
N LEU A 70 -5.43 32.15 -11.74
CA LEU A 70 -5.70 32.97 -10.55
C LEU A 70 -4.74 34.16 -10.47
N ALA A 71 -5.19 35.27 -9.90
CA ALA A 71 -4.35 36.44 -9.73
C ALA A 71 -3.05 36.09 -8.97
N GLU A 72 -1.94 36.65 -9.44
CA GLU A 72 -0.60 36.53 -8.82
C GLU A 72 -0.12 35.07 -8.62
N TRP A 73 -0.69 34.12 -9.37
CA TRP A 73 -0.40 32.69 -9.19
C TRP A 73 1.10 32.38 -9.26
N ARG A 74 1.85 33.01 -10.18
CA ARG A 74 3.30 32.76 -10.34
C ARG A 74 4.08 33.10 -9.08
N ASP A 75 3.78 34.23 -8.46
CA ASP A 75 4.50 34.69 -7.28
C ASP A 75 4.14 33.85 -6.06
N ARG A 76 2.85 33.51 -5.90
CA ARG A 76 2.38 32.61 -4.84
C ARG A 76 3.01 31.24 -4.98
N LEU A 77 2.98 30.64 -6.18
CA LEU A 77 3.61 29.35 -6.44
C LEU A 77 5.11 29.39 -6.20
N SER A 78 5.81 30.45 -6.60
CA SER A 78 7.26 30.58 -6.34
C SER A 78 7.58 30.51 -4.84
N ARG A 79 6.77 31.17 -4.01
CA ARG A 79 6.90 31.09 -2.54
C ARG A 79 6.55 29.70 -2.01
N ILE A 80 5.47 29.08 -2.51
CA ILE A 80 5.06 27.72 -2.12
C ILE A 80 6.18 26.72 -2.39
N ILE A 81 6.71 26.71 -3.62
CA ILE A 81 7.79 25.81 -4.03
C ILE A 81 9.05 26.04 -3.19
N ALA A 82 9.40 27.30 -2.91
CA ALA A 82 10.53 27.62 -2.05
C ALA A 82 10.34 27.09 -0.61
N ASP A 83 9.16 27.29 0.00
CA ASP A 83 8.89 26.85 1.39
C ASP A 83 8.85 25.32 1.51
N VAL A 84 8.25 24.62 0.52
CA VAL A 84 8.23 23.16 0.43
C VAL A 84 9.63 22.61 0.22
N SER A 85 10.41 23.18 -0.71
CA SER A 85 11.81 22.79 -0.92
C SER A 85 12.65 22.96 0.36
N ASP A 86 12.45 24.07 1.07
CA ASP A 86 13.12 24.32 2.35
C ASP A 86 12.73 23.33 3.45
N PHE A 87 11.46 22.91 3.51
CA PHE A 87 11.00 21.91 4.48
C PHE A 87 11.74 20.58 4.30
N TYR A 88 11.80 20.06 3.07
CA TYR A 88 12.52 18.81 2.79
C TYR A 88 14.02 18.95 3.06
N ARG A 89 14.63 20.07 2.67
CA ARG A 89 16.05 20.35 2.97
C ARG A 89 16.32 20.38 4.47
N THR A 90 15.41 20.97 5.26
CA THR A 90 15.50 21.01 6.72
C THR A 90 15.40 19.60 7.31
N GLY A 91 14.49 18.78 6.78
CA GLY A 91 14.37 17.36 7.14
C GLY A 91 15.65 16.56 6.90
N LEU A 92 16.29 16.73 5.74
CA LEU A 92 17.56 16.08 5.42
C LEU A 92 18.71 16.55 6.33
N ARG A 93 18.78 17.86 6.60
CA ARG A 93 19.82 18.45 7.47
C ARG A 93 19.75 17.95 8.91
N ARG A 94 18.56 17.58 9.41
CA ARG A 94 18.38 16.95 10.74
C ARG A 94 19.26 15.71 10.91
N PHE A 95 19.54 14.99 9.82
CA PHE A 95 20.40 13.80 9.81
C PHE A 95 21.79 14.07 9.20
N GLY A 96 22.23 15.32 9.16
CA GLY A 96 23.57 15.70 8.68
C GLY A 96 23.73 15.77 7.15
N ILE A 97 22.64 15.66 6.40
CA ILE A 97 22.65 15.71 4.93
C ILE A 97 22.49 17.16 4.46
N ASN A 98 23.60 17.85 4.24
CA ASN A 98 23.61 19.28 3.90
C ASN A 98 23.57 19.58 2.39
N ASP A 99 24.23 18.73 1.59
CA ASP A 99 24.52 18.99 0.19
C ASP A 99 23.66 18.17 -0.78
N ARG A 100 22.74 17.34 -0.26
CA ARG A 100 21.80 16.53 -1.06
C ARG A 100 20.38 17.03 -0.90
N GLY A 101 19.62 16.94 -1.97
CA GLY A 101 18.22 17.30 -2.02
C GLY A 101 17.74 17.38 -3.46
N PHE A 102 16.43 17.30 -3.64
CA PHE A 102 15.83 17.46 -4.95
C PHE A 102 15.66 18.94 -5.33
N GLN A 103 15.66 19.19 -6.63
CA GLN A 103 15.49 20.52 -7.19
C GLN A 103 14.18 20.59 -7.98
N PHE A 104 13.56 21.76 -7.96
CA PHE A 104 12.51 22.11 -8.89
C PHE A 104 13.14 22.78 -10.10
N GLU A 105 12.52 22.60 -11.28
CA GLU A 105 13.00 23.21 -12.51
C GLU A 105 13.13 24.73 -12.34
N ASN A 106 14.28 25.27 -12.73
CA ASN A 106 14.62 26.67 -12.51
C ASN A 106 15.28 27.27 -13.76
N SER A 107 15.16 28.58 -13.91
CA SER A 107 15.78 29.37 -14.98
C SER A 107 16.51 30.56 -14.36
N THR A 108 17.13 31.41 -15.19
CA THR A 108 17.73 32.67 -14.72
C THR A 108 16.72 33.61 -14.05
N ASN A 109 15.42 33.43 -14.32
CA ASN A 109 14.34 34.30 -13.84
C ASN A 109 13.53 33.65 -12.70
N GLY A 110 14.01 32.57 -12.09
CA GLY A 110 13.30 31.80 -11.08
C GLY A 110 12.63 30.55 -11.62
N TYR A 111 11.81 29.92 -10.78
CA TYR A 111 11.19 28.61 -11.05
C TYR A 111 10.43 28.59 -12.38
N VAL A 112 10.54 27.48 -13.09
CA VAL A 112 9.82 27.27 -14.35
C VAL A 112 8.44 26.67 -14.04
N PHE A 113 7.40 27.34 -14.53
CA PHE A 113 6.02 26.85 -14.46
C PHE A 113 5.47 26.58 -15.85
N HIS A 114 5.12 25.33 -16.11
CA HIS A 114 4.45 24.92 -17.35
C HIS A 114 2.95 25.22 -17.23
N LEU A 115 2.51 26.33 -17.82
CA LEU A 115 1.11 26.72 -17.83
C LEU A 115 0.32 25.88 -18.84
N VAL A 116 -0.75 25.22 -18.39
CA VAL A 116 -1.64 24.42 -19.23
C VAL A 116 -3.09 24.85 -19.03
N ARG A 117 -3.76 25.16 -20.13
CA ARG A 117 -5.20 25.40 -20.20
C ARG A 117 -5.90 24.07 -20.51
N GLY A 118 -6.78 23.64 -19.61
CA GLY A 118 -7.58 22.45 -19.77
C GLY A 118 -8.59 22.56 -20.91
N LEU A 119 -9.12 21.41 -21.32
CA LEU A 119 -10.10 21.30 -22.41
C LEU A 119 -11.55 21.48 -21.96
N LEU A 120 -11.84 21.29 -20.67
CA LEU A 120 -13.18 21.34 -20.10
C LEU A 120 -13.37 22.59 -19.24
N PRO A 121 -14.61 23.05 -19.01
CA PRO A 121 -14.87 24.11 -18.06
C PRO A 121 -14.68 23.62 -16.62
N ALA A 122 -14.49 24.53 -15.67
CA ALA A 122 -14.18 24.20 -14.28
C ALA A 122 -15.19 23.25 -13.61
N SER A 123 -16.47 23.30 -14.02
CA SER A 123 -17.55 22.47 -13.47
C SER A 123 -17.39 20.97 -13.74
N GLU A 124 -16.64 20.61 -14.78
CA GLU A 124 -16.44 19.22 -15.20
C GLU A 124 -15.22 18.57 -14.56
N TYR A 125 -14.38 19.35 -13.87
CA TYR A 125 -13.26 18.82 -13.10
C TYR A 125 -13.68 18.63 -11.64
N GLN A 126 -13.50 17.39 -11.16
CA GLN A 126 -13.81 16.95 -9.81
C GLN A 126 -12.57 16.29 -9.17
N TYR A 127 -12.68 15.93 -7.89
CA TYR A 127 -11.57 15.35 -7.13
C TYR A 127 -10.94 14.13 -7.83
N ASP A 128 -11.76 13.29 -8.48
CA ASP A 128 -11.33 12.09 -9.20
C ASP A 128 -10.81 12.33 -10.63
N SER A 129 -10.74 13.59 -11.08
CA SER A 129 -10.37 13.95 -12.46
C SER A 129 -8.87 13.87 -12.75
N GLY A 130 -8.03 13.41 -11.83
CA GLY A 130 -6.57 13.40 -12.01
C GLY A 130 -6.10 12.64 -13.27
N THR A 131 -6.70 11.49 -13.59
CA THR A 131 -6.37 10.74 -14.82
C THR A 131 -6.79 11.47 -16.09
N THR A 132 -7.94 12.16 -16.06
CA THR A 132 -8.39 12.99 -17.19
C THR A 132 -7.43 14.14 -17.42
N ILE A 133 -7.07 14.85 -16.34
CA ILE A 133 -6.13 15.97 -16.42
C ILE A 133 -4.75 15.49 -16.88
N GLU A 134 -4.22 14.39 -16.35
CA GLU A 134 -2.92 13.83 -16.78
C GLU A 134 -2.90 13.55 -18.30
N ARG A 135 -4.00 13.06 -18.88
CA ARG A 135 -4.12 12.86 -20.34
C ARG A 135 -4.00 14.19 -21.09
N GLU A 136 -4.67 15.23 -20.63
CA GLU A 136 -4.57 16.58 -21.22
C GLU A 136 -3.15 17.14 -21.11
N LEU A 137 -2.51 16.99 -19.95
CA LEU A 137 -1.14 17.43 -19.72
C LEU A 137 -0.15 16.74 -20.67
N ARG A 138 -0.28 15.43 -20.87
CA ARG A 138 0.58 14.65 -21.77
C ARG A 138 0.49 15.13 -23.22
N VAL A 139 -0.68 15.58 -23.66
CA VAL A 139 -0.85 16.18 -24.99
C VAL A 139 -0.25 17.58 -25.02
N ALA A 140 -0.60 18.44 -24.06
CA ALA A 140 -0.18 19.84 -24.03
C ALA A 140 1.33 20.04 -23.85
N LEU A 141 1.98 19.12 -23.13
CA LEU A 141 3.41 19.17 -22.79
C LEU A 141 4.21 18.08 -23.51
N HIS A 142 3.67 17.52 -24.59
CA HIS A 142 4.37 16.56 -25.44
C HIS A 142 5.71 17.13 -25.91
N GLY A 143 6.80 16.37 -25.71
CA GLY A 143 8.17 16.77 -26.04
C GLY A 143 8.81 17.77 -25.06
N LYS A 144 8.07 18.27 -24.06
CA LYS A 144 8.61 19.14 -22.98
C LYS A 144 8.79 18.38 -21.67
N ILE A 145 7.82 17.53 -21.33
CA ILE A 145 7.85 16.68 -20.13
C ILE A 145 7.60 15.23 -20.55
N ASN A 146 8.46 14.33 -20.09
CA ASN A 146 8.29 12.89 -20.19
C ASN A 146 7.67 12.35 -18.91
N PHE A 147 6.33 12.30 -18.88
CA PHE A 147 5.55 11.78 -17.76
C PHE A 147 5.83 10.31 -17.40
N GLU A 148 6.54 9.54 -18.24
CA GLU A 148 6.98 8.17 -17.92
C GLU A 148 8.31 8.12 -17.18
N ARG A 149 9.05 9.22 -17.12
CA ARG A 149 10.44 9.28 -16.61
C ARG A 149 10.72 10.46 -15.70
N GLU A 150 9.77 11.35 -15.49
CA GLU A 150 9.96 12.57 -14.70
C GLU A 150 8.95 12.63 -13.55
N HIS A 151 9.23 13.55 -12.62
CA HIS A 151 8.41 13.82 -11.45
C HIS A 151 7.70 15.15 -11.66
N VAL A 152 6.38 15.16 -11.53
CA VAL A 152 5.54 16.31 -11.87
C VAL A 152 4.65 16.68 -10.68
N LEU A 153 4.74 17.95 -10.26
CA LEU A 153 3.80 18.58 -9.35
C LEU A 153 2.80 19.42 -10.16
N VAL A 154 1.53 19.03 -10.13
CA VAL A 154 0.44 19.74 -10.80
C VAL A 154 -0.31 20.56 -9.76
N ILE A 155 -0.28 21.87 -9.91
CA ILE A 155 -1.01 22.82 -9.06
C ILE A 155 -2.20 23.37 -9.85
N HIS A 156 -3.39 23.18 -9.30
CA HIS A 156 -4.65 23.43 -10.00
C HIS A 156 -5.29 24.75 -9.59
N GLY A 157 -5.40 25.69 -10.53
CA GLY A 157 -6.22 26.91 -10.44
C GLY A 157 -7.71 26.65 -10.66
N LEU A 158 -8.24 25.55 -10.12
CA LEU A 158 -9.65 25.15 -10.25
C LEU A 158 -10.55 25.72 -9.15
N CYS A 159 -9.96 26.29 -8.09
CA CYS A 159 -10.73 26.88 -7.00
C CYS A 159 -11.57 28.07 -7.48
N HIS A 160 -12.77 28.20 -6.91
CA HIS A 160 -13.61 29.38 -7.11
C HIS A 160 -14.34 29.79 -5.84
N ARG A 161 -14.89 31.00 -5.88
CA ARG A 161 -15.70 31.56 -4.81
C ARG A 161 -17.17 31.56 -5.19
N GLU A 162 -18.00 31.05 -4.29
CA GLU A 162 -19.45 31.16 -4.37
C GLU A 162 -19.92 32.58 -4.04
N LYS A 163 -21.19 32.88 -4.34
CA LYS A 163 -21.79 34.20 -4.05
C LYS A 163 -21.76 34.57 -2.57
N ASP A 164 -21.77 33.57 -1.67
CA ASP A 164 -21.66 33.76 -0.21
C ASP A 164 -20.21 33.99 0.26
N GLY A 165 -19.24 34.03 -0.67
CA GLY A 165 -17.83 34.25 -0.39
C GLY A 165 -17.04 32.98 -0.05
N ARG A 166 -17.70 31.81 0.04
CA ARG A 166 -17.06 30.52 0.32
C ARG A 166 -16.22 30.03 -0.85
N TYR A 167 -15.02 29.52 -0.57
CA TYR A 167 -14.17 28.87 -1.57
C TYR A 167 -14.62 27.42 -1.82
N VAL A 168 -14.47 26.94 -3.04
CA VAL A 168 -14.79 25.57 -3.43
C VAL A 168 -13.55 24.94 -4.03
N PHE A 169 -13.12 23.81 -3.45
CA PHE A 169 -11.98 23.03 -3.91
C PHE A 169 -12.46 21.70 -4.50
N ASN A 170 -12.46 21.62 -5.84
CA ASN A 170 -12.80 20.41 -6.59
C ASN A 170 -11.57 19.76 -7.25
N ALA A 171 -10.38 20.34 -7.06
CA ALA A 171 -9.18 19.82 -7.68
C ALA A 171 -8.80 18.43 -7.11
N PRO A 172 -8.23 17.54 -7.93
CA PRO A 172 -7.51 16.38 -7.43
C PRO A 172 -6.45 16.79 -6.41
N TYR A 173 -6.36 16.02 -5.32
CA TYR A 173 -5.43 16.26 -4.22
C TYR A 173 -4.93 14.92 -3.68
N TYR A 174 -3.94 14.38 -4.38
CA TYR A 174 -3.30 13.10 -4.09
C TYR A 174 -2.02 12.96 -4.93
N GLY A 175 -1.07 12.16 -4.46
CA GLY A 175 0.16 11.83 -5.17
C GLY A 175 0.41 10.33 -5.32
N SER A 176 1.19 9.98 -6.33
CA SER A 176 1.74 8.62 -6.48
C SER A 176 3.03 8.67 -7.29
N GLY A 177 4.00 7.87 -6.88
CA GLY A 177 5.27 7.80 -7.60
C GLY A 177 6.22 6.76 -7.04
N SER A 178 7.41 6.76 -7.62
CA SER A 178 8.54 5.92 -7.28
C SER A 178 9.83 6.58 -7.77
N GLN A 179 10.96 5.88 -7.68
CA GLN A 179 12.19 6.32 -8.31
C GLN A 179 12.08 6.48 -9.83
N ARG A 180 11.15 5.80 -10.49
CA ARG A 180 11.02 5.85 -11.96
C ARG A 180 10.36 7.15 -12.42
N ARG A 181 9.24 7.52 -11.80
CA ARG A 181 8.42 8.69 -12.14
C ARG A 181 7.47 9.01 -10.98
N GLY A 182 6.86 10.18 -11.00
CA GLY A 182 5.81 10.53 -10.05
C GLY A 182 4.92 11.64 -10.54
N ILE A 183 3.65 11.61 -10.12
CA ILE A 183 2.73 12.71 -10.32
C ILE A 183 2.00 12.99 -9.00
N CYS A 184 1.92 14.26 -8.65
CA CYS A 184 1.17 14.71 -7.49
C CYS A 184 0.30 15.91 -7.87
N HIS A 185 -0.89 15.96 -7.30
CA HIS A 185 -1.89 16.98 -7.55
C HIS A 185 -2.14 17.78 -6.29
N ALA A 186 -2.23 19.09 -6.44
CA ALA A 186 -2.56 20.01 -5.37
C ALA A 186 -3.48 21.12 -5.85
N ALA A 187 -4.27 21.67 -4.94
CA ALA A 187 -5.15 22.80 -5.22
C ALA A 187 -4.45 24.14 -4.97
N ASP A 188 -4.89 25.17 -5.69
CA ASP A 188 -4.51 26.56 -5.49
C ASP A 188 -5.72 27.45 -5.20
N CYS A 189 -5.53 28.49 -4.39
CA CYS A 189 -6.46 29.62 -4.27
C CYS A 189 -5.70 30.89 -3.85
N GLU A 190 -6.33 32.06 -3.97
CA GLU A 190 -5.71 33.36 -3.67
C GLU A 190 -5.29 33.53 -2.19
N LEU A 191 -5.75 32.63 -1.30
CA LEU A 191 -5.38 32.62 0.13
C LEU A 191 -4.30 31.60 0.48
N LEU A 192 -3.91 30.76 -0.49
CA LEU A 192 -2.82 29.81 -0.32
C LEU A 192 -1.50 30.50 -0.67
N ASP A 193 -0.80 30.93 0.39
CA ASP A 193 0.45 31.67 0.31
C ASP A 193 1.23 31.53 1.63
N PRO A 194 2.50 31.10 1.61
CA PRO A 194 3.35 31.06 2.81
C PRO A 194 3.44 32.38 3.58
N LEU A 195 3.23 33.55 2.93
CA LEU A 195 3.15 34.84 3.60
C LEU A 195 1.97 34.96 4.58
N LEU A 196 0.94 34.14 4.41
CA LEU A 196 -0.28 34.13 5.22
C LEU A 196 -0.29 33.06 6.32
N LEU A 197 0.83 32.35 6.54
CA LEU A 197 0.98 31.35 7.61
C LEU A 197 0.73 31.91 9.01
N THR A 198 0.88 33.22 9.22
CA THR A 198 0.66 33.88 10.52
C THR A 198 -0.68 34.62 10.63
N ALA A 199 -1.52 34.58 9.59
CA ALA A 199 -2.80 35.29 9.54
C ALA A 199 -3.89 34.61 10.38
N ARG A 200 -3.87 34.83 11.70
CA ARG A 200 -4.78 34.22 12.68
C ARG A 200 -6.11 34.96 12.86
N ASP A 201 -6.14 36.24 12.51
CA ASP A 201 -7.29 37.14 12.59
C ASP A 201 -8.20 37.07 11.37
N ARG A 202 -7.70 36.55 10.25
CA ARG A 202 -8.47 36.34 9.02
C ARG A 202 -9.06 34.93 8.97
N LYS A 203 -10.32 34.81 8.53
CA LYS A 203 -11.01 33.54 8.32
C LYS A 203 -11.14 33.20 6.84
N ILE A 204 -11.21 31.90 6.57
CA ILE A 204 -11.62 31.33 5.29
C ILE A 204 -12.75 30.34 5.55
N VAL A 205 -13.77 30.37 4.69
CA VAL A 205 -14.81 29.36 4.62
C VAL A 205 -14.65 28.64 3.29
N TYR A 206 -14.62 27.31 3.31
CA TYR A 206 -14.48 26.51 2.09
C TYR A 206 -15.25 25.19 2.10
N THR A 207 -15.41 24.59 0.93
CA THR A 207 -15.81 23.18 0.77
C THR A 207 -14.76 22.42 0.01
N GLU A 208 -14.61 21.15 0.36
CA GLU A 208 -13.76 20.20 -0.34
C GLU A 208 -14.38 18.80 -0.31
N HIS A 209 -13.72 17.84 -0.95
CA HIS A 209 -14.22 16.47 -1.11
C HIS A 209 -14.71 15.82 0.19
N TYR A 210 -13.95 15.95 1.28
CA TYR A 210 -14.25 15.31 2.56
C TYR A 210 -15.23 16.11 3.44
N TYR A 211 -15.34 17.43 3.21
CA TYR A 211 -16.06 18.32 4.10
C TYR A 211 -17.00 19.25 3.36
N ARG A 212 -18.30 19.13 3.68
CA ARG A 212 -19.37 19.93 3.07
C ARG A 212 -19.29 21.43 3.40
N ARG A 213 -18.60 21.81 4.48
CA ARG A 213 -18.27 23.18 4.86
C ARG A 213 -17.21 23.16 5.97
N GLN A 214 -16.13 23.92 5.80
CA GLN A 214 -15.11 24.16 6.80
C GLN A 214 -14.96 25.66 7.01
N GLU A 215 -14.71 26.07 8.25
CA GLU A 215 -14.38 27.44 8.63
C GLU A 215 -13.18 27.42 9.58
N GLN A 216 -12.09 28.08 9.18
CA GLN A 216 -10.87 28.14 9.97
C GLN A 216 -10.11 29.46 9.74
N THR A 217 -9.04 29.68 10.51
CA THR A 217 -8.13 30.81 10.26
C THR A 217 -7.37 30.59 8.95
N VAL A 218 -6.98 31.68 8.28
CA VAL A 218 -6.14 31.59 7.09
C VAL A 218 -4.78 30.97 7.41
N ALA A 219 -4.24 31.20 8.62
CA ALA A 219 -3.06 30.50 9.13
C ALA A 219 -3.24 28.97 9.13
N LEU A 220 -4.31 28.46 9.75
CA LEU A 220 -4.56 27.01 9.81
C LEU A 220 -4.84 26.41 8.42
N PHE A 221 -5.54 27.14 7.56
CA PHE A 221 -5.72 26.76 6.15
C PHE A 221 -4.39 26.63 5.41
N ASN A 222 -3.48 27.58 5.56
CA ASN A 222 -2.16 27.50 4.95
C ASN A 222 -1.33 26.36 5.52
N THR A 223 -1.38 26.10 6.82
CA THR A 223 -0.77 24.90 7.42
C THR A 223 -1.30 23.64 6.72
N TRP A 224 -2.61 23.46 6.61
CA TRP A 224 -3.19 22.24 6.02
C TRP A 224 -2.89 22.09 4.54
N TYR A 225 -3.04 23.14 3.74
CA TYR A 225 -2.89 23.06 2.29
C TYR A 225 -1.41 23.10 1.85
N LEU A 226 -0.54 23.90 2.48
CA LEU A 226 0.91 23.82 2.18
C LEU A 226 1.48 22.47 2.66
N GLY A 227 1.04 22.01 3.83
CA GLY A 227 1.38 20.69 4.34
C GLY A 227 0.89 19.57 3.45
N GLY A 228 -0.31 19.70 2.89
CA GLY A 228 -0.82 18.78 1.88
C GLY A 228 0.06 18.77 0.62
N ILE A 229 0.50 19.93 0.12
CA ILE A 229 1.39 19.98 -1.06
C ILE A 229 2.68 19.21 -0.78
N ALA A 230 3.28 19.44 0.39
CA ALA A 230 4.47 18.70 0.81
C ALA A 230 4.18 17.20 0.93
N HIS A 231 3.08 16.79 1.56
CA HIS A 231 2.70 15.39 1.72
C HIS A 231 2.47 14.67 0.39
N GLU A 232 1.67 15.25 -0.52
CA GLU A 232 1.40 14.64 -1.83
C GLU A 232 2.64 14.61 -2.71
N LEU A 233 3.51 15.62 -2.60
CA LEU A 233 4.83 15.56 -3.22
C LEU A 233 5.64 14.39 -2.67
N GLY A 234 5.60 14.14 -1.36
CA GLY A 234 6.20 12.97 -0.73
C GLY A 234 5.75 11.67 -1.37
N HIS A 235 4.43 11.48 -1.58
CA HIS A 235 3.91 10.34 -2.33
C HIS A 235 4.40 10.31 -3.79
N GLY A 236 4.44 11.47 -4.46
CA GLY A 236 5.03 11.62 -5.79
C GLY A 236 6.51 11.20 -5.85
N LEU A 237 7.24 11.32 -4.74
CA LEU A 237 8.63 10.87 -4.58
C LEU A 237 8.75 9.42 -4.10
N GLY A 238 7.63 8.69 -3.97
CA GLY A 238 7.60 7.29 -3.55
C GLY A 238 7.61 7.06 -2.04
N LEU A 239 7.30 8.07 -1.24
CA LEU A 239 7.15 7.90 0.21
C LEU A 239 5.80 7.25 0.53
N PRO A 240 5.77 6.15 1.32
CA PRO A 240 4.52 5.63 1.87
C PRO A 240 4.04 6.49 3.05
N HIS A 241 2.85 6.21 3.59
CA HIS A 241 2.48 6.77 4.88
C HIS A 241 3.44 6.31 5.97
N ASP A 242 3.83 7.25 6.83
CA ASP A 242 4.79 7.05 7.90
C ASP A 242 4.58 8.09 9.00
N ALA A 243 4.13 7.63 10.17
CA ALA A 243 3.89 8.44 11.35
C ALA A 243 5.14 8.62 12.22
N GLY A 244 6.32 8.23 11.73
CA GLY A 244 7.60 8.28 12.43
C GLY A 244 7.84 7.07 13.32
N GLY A 245 9.10 6.85 13.69
CA GLY A 245 9.47 5.80 14.65
C GLY A 245 9.09 6.14 16.09
N PRO A 246 9.13 5.18 17.02
CA PRO A 246 8.75 5.38 18.42
C PRO A 246 9.41 6.59 19.08
N TRP A 247 10.74 6.68 18.97
CA TRP A 247 11.50 7.78 19.56
C TRP A 247 11.12 9.15 18.97
N GLU A 248 10.86 9.23 17.66
CA GLU A 248 10.49 10.49 16.99
C GLU A 248 9.10 10.98 17.44
N ARG A 249 8.18 10.05 17.71
CA ARG A 249 6.81 10.35 18.15
C ARG A 249 6.77 10.92 19.57
N ASP A 250 7.76 10.60 20.40
CA ASP A 250 7.87 11.13 21.77
C ASP A 250 8.40 12.58 21.80
N GLN A 251 8.96 13.09 20.70
CA GLN A 251 9.54 14.44 20.62
C GLN A 251 8.50 15.57 20.47
N HIS A 252 7.21 15.28 20.58
CA HIS A 252 6.13 16.24 20.30
C HIS A 252 6.18 16.81 18.87
N LEU A 253 6.66 16.01 17.90
CA LEU A 253 6.68 16.36 16.48
C LEU A 253 5.67 15.49 15.72
N THR A 254 5.25 15.94 14.53
CA THR A 254 4.33 15.16 13.69
C THR A 254 4.96 14.81 12.33
N ALA A 255 5.13 13.52 12.01
CA ALA A 255 5.76 13.14 10.75
C ALA A 255 4.90 13.58 9.55
N LEU A 256 5.53 14.19 8.53
CA LEU A 256 4.85 14.73 7.34
C LEU A 256 3.94 13.69 6.70
N MET A 257 4.46 12.48 6.51
CA MET A 257 3.77 11.36 5.85
C MET A 257 2.78 10.62 6.77
N GLY A 258 2.62 11.07 8.01
CA GLY A 258 1.54 10.66 8.90
C GLY A 258 0.42 11.70 8.81
N SER A 259 0.16 12.39 9.92
CA SER A 259 -0.77 13.54 9.96
C SER A 259 -0.06 14.89 9.87
N GLY A 260 1.22 14.94 9.50
CA GLY A 260 2.03 16.16 9.53
C GLY A 260 1.60 17.21 8.50
N ASN A 261 0.84 16.84 7.47
CA ASN A 261 0.17 17.80 6.59
C ASN A 261 -0.72 18.79 7.36
N GLN A 262 -1.33 18.37 8.48
CA GLN A 262 -2.17 19.22 9.32
C GLN A 262 -1.38 20.07 10.34
N HIS A 263 -0.06 19.85 10.42
CA HIS A 263 0.86 20.47 11.38
C HIS A 263 2.03 21.20 10.69
N TYR A 264 1.93 21.40 9.37
CA TYR A 264 2.99 22.01 8.59
C TYR A 264 3.23 23.48 8.95
N ARG A 265 4.48 23.79 9.34
CA ARG A 265 4.93 25.13 9.72
C ARG A 265 4.10 25.77 10.85
N GLU A 266 3.39 24.98 11.65
CA GLU A 266 2.51 25.53 12.69
C GLU A 266 3.27 26.28 13.79
N GLU A 267 4.56 25.96 13.98
CA GLU A 267 5.46 26.68 14.88
C GLU A 267 5.55 28.18 14.54
N ARG A 268 5.33 28.56 13.27
CA ARG A 268 5.39 29.95 12.83
C ARG A 268 4.26 30.82 13.38
N TRP A 269 3.14 30.22 13.79
CA TRP A 269 1.98 30.95 14.32
C TRP A 269 1.56 30.54 15.74
N GLY A 270 2.42 29.76 16.41
CA GLY A 270 2.28 29.38 17.82
C GLY A 270 1.74 27.97 18.07
N GLY A 271 1.72 27.11 17.05
CA GLY A 271 1.53 25.66 17.22
C GLY A 271 2.70 25.01 17.96
N ASN A 272 2.48 23.84 18.55
CA ASN A 272 3.43 23.17 19.44
C ASN A 272 3.78 21.73 19.03
N ARG A 273 3.33 21.29 17.85
CA ARG A 273 3.59 19.96 17.27
C ARG A 273 3.99 20.03 15.80
N PRO A 274 5.03 20.80 15.45
CA PRO A 274 5.38 21.06 14.05
C PRO A 274 5.68 19.79 13.27
N ALA A 275 5.39 19.86 11.97
CA ALA A 275 5.66 18.78 11.06
C ALA A 275 7.17 18.56 10.85
N PHE A 276 7.58 17.31 10.61
CA PHE A 276 8.97 16.98 10.29
C PHE A 276 9.06 15.82 9.29
N LEU A 277 10.25 15.61 8.71
CA LEU A 277 10.55 14.44 7.88
C LEU A 277 11.13 13.33 8.76
N SER A 278 10.45 12.17 8.81
CA SER A 278 10.87 11.03 9.63
C SER A 278 12.19 10.41 9.15
N LEU A 279 12.83 9.62 10.02
CA LEU A 279 13.97 8.80 9.66
C LEU A 279 13.62 7.84 8.51
N GLY A 280 12.46 7.17 8.58
CA GLY A 280 11.99 6.26 7.53
C GLY A 280 11.81 6.95 6.18
N SER A 281 11.20 8.14 6.17
CA SER A 281 11.05 8.95 4.95
C SER A 281 12.39 9.48 4.44
N THR A 282 13.29 9.86 5.34
CA THR A 282 14.65 10.31 4.98
C THR A 282 15.40 9.19 4.27
N LEU A 283 15.42 8.00 4.84
CA LEU A 283 16.11 6.84 4.26
C LEU A 283 15.60 6.53 2.85
N ARG A 284 14.29 6.59 2.63
CA ARG A 284 13.68 6.42 1.30
C ARG A 284 14.20 7.44 0.28
N LEU A 285 14.33 8.71 0.67
CA LEU A 285 14.77 9.77 -0.24
C LEU A 285 16.25 9.70 -0.59
N LEU A 286 17.12 9.17 0.29
CA LEU A 286 18.57 9.18 0.08
C LEU A 286 19.01 8.54 -1.24
N SER A 287 18.33 7.47 -1.66
CA SER A 287 18.64 6.73 -2.89
C SER A 287 17.82 7.21 -4.09
N HIS A 288 16.88 8.15 -3.89
CA HIS A 288 16.03 8.66 -4.95
C HIS A 288 16.87 9.40 -6.01
N PRO A 289 16.62 9.23 -7.32
CA PRO A 289 17.44 9.82 -8.39
C PRO A 289 17.49 11.36 -8.37
N LEU A 290 16.44 12.01 -7.86
CA LEU A 290 16.44 13.47 -7.63
C LEU A 290 17.36 13.93 -6.48
N VAL A 291 17.79 13.02 -5.61
CA VAL A 291 18.70 13.30 -4.48
C VAL A 291 20.12 12.85 -4.81
N THR A 292 20.27 11.71 -5.49
CA THR A 292 21.57 11.18 -5.91
C THR A 292 22.12 11.84 -7.18
N ASN A 293 21.27 12.52 -7.96
CA ASN A 293 21.61 13.05 -9.29
C ASN A 293 22.22 11.98 -10.21
N SER A 294 21.71 10.74 -10.12
CA SER A 294 22.17 9.60 -10.91
C SER A 294 20.98 8.79 -11.41
N SER A 295 21.05 8.34 -12.67
CA SER A 295 20.09 7.38 -13.25
C SER A 295 20.59 5.95 -13.26
N ARG A 296 21.75 5.65 -12.63
CA ARG A 296 22.30 4.29 -12.59
C ARG A 296 21.26 3.34 -11.98
N GLY A 297 20.85 2.35 -12.77
CA GLY A 297 19.85 1.35 -12.37
C GLY A 297 18.43 1.89 -12.15
N ARG A 298 18.14 3.18 -12.36
CA ARG A 298 16.83 3.80 -12.04
C ARG A 298 15.63 3.06 -12.62
N PHE A 299 15.78 2.57 -13.85
CA PHE A 299 14.73 1.86 -14.59
C PHE A 299 14.95 0.35 -14.67
N ALA A 300 15.96 -0.18 -13.95
CA ALA A 300 16.13 -1.61 -13.80
C ALA A 300 15.09 -2.15 -12.81
N ASP A 301 14.71 -3.40 -12.98
CA ASP A 301 13.84 -4.09 -12.03
C ASP A 301 14.64 -4.38 -10.76
N ALA A 302 14.03 -4.12 -9.61
CA ALA A 302 14.64 -4.32 -8.30
C ALA A 302 14.14 -5.63 -7.69
N ASP A 303 14.09 -6.66 -8.53
CA ASP A 303 13.71 -8.00 -8.13
C ASP A 303 14.72 -8.50 -7.10
N MET A 304 14.18 -9.03 -6.00
CA MET A 304 14.98 -9.49 -4.88
C MET A 304 14.22 -10.55 -4.09
N THR A 305 14.95 -11.35 -3.32
CA THR A 305 14.38 -12.37 -2.43
C THR A 305 14.81 -12.16 -0.99
N LEU A 306 13.91 -12.48 -0.07
CA LEU A 306 14.23 -12.62 1.34
C LEU A 306 14.52 -14.09 1.64
N GLU A 307 15.73 -14.35 2.13
CA GLU A 307 16.18 -15.69 2.49
C GLU A 307 16.43 -15.82 3.98
N GLY A 308 16.20 -17.02 4.50
CA GLY A 308 16.53 -17.36 5.88
C GLY A 308 15.84 -16.47 6.93
N MET A 309 14.68 -15.89 6.59
CA MET A 309 13.89 -15.07 7.52
C MET A 309 13.60 -15.86 8.79
N LYS A 310 13.84 -15.24 9.93
CA LYS A 310 13.47 -15.75 11.25
C LYS A 310 12.73 -14.66 12.01
N PHE A 311 11.59 -15.06 12.58
CA PHE A 311 10.82 -14.26 13.49
C PHE A 311 10.98 -14.85 14.89
N SER A 312 11.35 -14.03 15.87
CA SER A 312 11.48 -14.44 17.28
C SER A 312 10.99 -13.34 18.20
N SER A 313 10.59 -13.68 19.42
CA SER A 313 10.31 -12.70 20.46
C SER A 313 11.59 -12.31 21.21
N GLU A 314 11.69 -11.04 21.57
CA GLU A 314 12.69 -10.49 22.48
C GLU A 314 11.96 -9.60 23.48
N GLY A 315 11.49 -10.20 24.59
CA GLY A 315 10.48 -9.57 25.44
C GLY A 315 9.17 -9.35 24.68
N GLN A 316 8.59 -8.15 24.79
CA GLN A 316 7.41 -7.72 24.02
C GLN A 316 7.74 -7.22 22.61
N SER A 317 8.97 -7.43 22.14
CA SER A 317 9.41 -7.04 20.80
C SER A 317 9.41 -8.24 19.85
N LEU A 318 9.08 -7.99 18.59
CA LEU A 318 9.28 -8.90 17.48
C LEU A 318 10.64 -8.62 16.85
N LYS A 319 11.53 -9.60 16.89
CA LYS A 319 12.80 -9.60 16.19
C LYS A 319 12.66 -10.26 14.83
N LEU A 320 13.13 -9.56 13.79
CA LEU A 320 13.22 -10.04 12.43
C LEU A 320 14.69 -10.11 12.03
N VAL A 321 15.14 -11.27 11.59
CA VAL A 321 16.48 -11.46 11.02
C VAL A 321 16.34 -12.08 9.64
N GLY A 322 17.06 -11.56 8.66
CA GLY A 322 16.96 -12.05 7.29
C GLY A 322 18.17 -11.73 6.43
N LYS A 323 18.19 -12.33 5.24
CA LYS A 323 19.15 -12.04 4.17
C LYS A 323 18.41 -11.53 2.93
N ILE A 324 19.02 -10.60 2.22
CA ILE A 324 18.52 -10.00 0.98
C ILE A 324 19.42 -10.47 -0.17
N GLU A 325 18.86 -11.22 -1.12
CA GLU A 325 19.52 -11.47 -2.40
C GLU A 325 18.95 -10.55 -3.47
N SER A 326 19.81 -9.75 -4.08
CA SER A 326 19.42 -8.74 -5.06
C SER A 326 20.60 -8.38 -5.96
N GLU A 327 20.35 -8.19 -7.26
CA GLU A 327 21.35 -7.63 -8.18
C GLU A 327 21.67 -6.17 -7.86
N ILE A 328 20.67 -5.43 -7.37
CA ILE A 328 20.83 -4.05 -6.90
C ILE A 328 20.97 -4.08 -5.38
N PRO A 329 22.12 -3.70 -4.81
CA PRO A 329 22.34 -3.77 -3.36
C PRO A 329 21.26 -3.03 -2.58
N ALA A 330 20.79 -3.65 -1.50
CA ALA A 330 19.95 -2.99 -0.52
C ALA A 330 20.82 -2.38 0.59
N TYR A 331 20.51 -1.15 1.02
CA TYR A 331 21.26 -0.45 2.07
C TYR A 331 20.52 -0.39 3.40
N ALA A 332 19.19 -0.54 3.37
CA ALA A 332 18.36 -0.52 4.56
C ALA A 332 17.08 -1.34 4.35
N VAL A 333 16.46 -1.71 5.48
CA VAL A 333 15.09 -2.20 5.55
C VAL A 333 14.27 -1.30 6.47
N ILE A 334 12.97 -1.19 6.20
CA ILE A 334 12.03 -0.50 7.09
C ILE A 334 10.83 -1.41 7.30
N ALA A 335 10.53 -1.74 8.55
CA ALA A 335 9.24 -2.30 8.93
C ALA A 335 8.25 -1.19 9.22
N TYR A 336 7.09 -1.27 8.60
CA TYR A 336 5.94 -0.39 8.78
C TYR A 336 4.84 -1.18 9.49
N LEU A 337 4.45 -0.74 10.69
CA LEU A 337 3.48 -1.42 11.52
C LEU A 337 2.22 -0.56 11.68
N TRP A 338 1.05 -1.09 11.34
CA TRP A 338 -0.22 -0.42 11.62
C TRP A 338 -1.34 -1.38 12.03
N ARG A 339 -2.34 -0.84 12.70
CA ARG A 339 -3.58 -1.55 13.00
C ARG A 339 -4.61 -1.25 11.92
N PRO A 340 -5.15 -2.27 11.23
CA PRO A 340 -6.25 -2.04 10.31
C PRO A 340 -7.48 -1.54 11.10
N PRO A 341 -8.24 -0.57 10.57
CA PRO A 341 -9.48 -0.14 11.20
C PRO A 341 -10.47 -1.31 11.30
N LYS A 342 -11.19 -1.41 12.43
CA LYS A 342 -12.28 -2.39 12.58
C LYS A 342 -13.37 -2.10 11.55
N TRP A 343 -14.04 -3.16 11.08
CA TRP A 343 -15.12 -3.02 10.13
C TRP A 343 -16.28 -2.17 10.72
N PRO A 344 -16.87 -1.23 9.96
CA PRO A 344 -16.54 -0.88 8.57
C PRO A 344 -15.25 -0.05 8.48
N GLY A 345 -14.27 -0.51 7.69
CA GLY A 345 -12.97 0.15 7.55
C GLY A 345 -12.12 -0.47 6.45
N ASN A 346 -11.29 0.35 5.79
CA ASN A 346 -10.33 -0.13 4.79
C ASN A 346 -9.08 -0.70 5.49
N PRO A 347 -8.80 -2.02 5.43
CA PRO A 347 -7.65 -2.61 6.11
C PRO A 347 -6.29 -2.13 5.55
N GLN A 348 -6.26 -1.56 4.35
CA GLN A 348 -5.09 -0.91 3.77
C GLN A 348 -4.85 0.52 4.29
N ASN A 349 -5.71 1.05 5.17
CA ASN A 349 -5.50 2.38 5.75
C ASN A 349 -4.30 2.37 6.72
N ASP A 350 -3.18 2.91 6.25
CA ASP A 350 -1.87 2.90 6.92
C ASP A 350 -1.39 4.31 7.35
N HIS A 351 -2.26 5.33 7.39
CA HIS A 351 -1.90 6.72 7.77
C HIS A 351 -1.26 6.85 9.17
N ARG A 352 -1.40 5.84 10.02
CA ARG A 352 -0.82 5.77 11.38
C ARG A 352 0.32 4.76 11.49
N SER A 353 0.85 4.31 10.36
CA SER A 353 1.94 3.34 10.30
C SER A 353 3.18 3.87 11.02
N VAL A 354 3.73 3.07 11.93
CA VAL A 354 4.97 3.38 12.67
C VAL A 354 6.13 2.71 11.95
N SER A 355 7.22 3.43 11.72
CA SER A 355 8.39 2.92 10.99
C SER A 355 9.52 2.46 11.93
N TYR A 356 10.11 1.31 11.61
CA TYR A 356 11.25 0.70 12.30
C TYR A 356 12.36 0.41 11.27
N PRO A 357 13.31 1.33 11.08
CA PRO A 357 14.39 1.15 10.11
C PRO A 357 15.56 0.35 10.68
N ALA A 358 16.27 -0.38 9.83
CA ALA A 358 17.54 -1.03 10.15
C ALA A 358 18.49 -1.01 8.95
N SER A 359 19.80 -0.95 9.20
CA SER A 359 20.82 -1.08 8.15
C SER A 359 20.85 -2.49 7.57
N VAL A 360 21.21 -2.59 6.28
CA VAL A 360 21.60 -3.85 5.65
C VAL A 360 23.12 -3.87 5.54
N LEU A 361 23.74 -4.86 6.19
CA LEU A 361 25.19 -5.05 6.20
C LEU A 361 25.49 -6.45 5.67
N GLU A 362 26.35 -6.54 4.65
CA GLU A 362 26.69 -7.82 4.00
C GLU A 362 25.44 -8.63 3.61
N ASN A 363 24.45 -7.94 3.02
CA ASN A 363 23.15 -8.50 2.63
C ASN A 363 22.29 -9.04 3.79
N ARG A 364 22.64 -8.77 5.05
CA ARG A 364 21.87 -9.19 6.23
C ARG A 364 21.29 -7.99 6.95
N PHE A 365 20.16 -8.21 7.60
CA PHE A 365 19.55 -7.23 8.48
C PHE A 365 19.03 -7.90 9.74
N GLU A 366 18.95 -7.09 10.79
CA GLU A 366 18.30 -7.40 12.05
C GLU A 366 17.47 -6.18 12.44
N LEU A 367 16.24 -6.43 12.86
CA LEU A 367 15.22 -5.42 13.11
C LEU A 367 14.44 -5.81 14.36
N LEU A 368 14.18 -4.86 15.24
CA LEU A 368 13.26 -4.99 16.36
C LEU A 368 12.03 -4.10 16.12
N VAL A 369 10.84 -4.69 16.26
CA VAL A 369 9.54 -4.02 16.19
C VAL A 369 8.85 -4.21 17.53
N ASP A 370 8.38 -3.13 18.14
CA ASP A 370 7.81 -3.14 19.49
C ASP A 370 6.53 -2.31 19.59
N GLN A 371 6.13 -1.93 20.81
CA GLN A 371 4.96 -1.09 21.10
C GLN A 371 3.64 -1.61 20.50
N PHE A 372 3.49 -2.94 20.48
CA PHE A 372 2.27 -3.57 20.04
C PHE A 372 1.10 -3.23 20.94
N GLN A 373 -0.08 -3.18 20.35
CA GLN A 373 -1.34 -3.22 21.08
C GLN A 373 -1.95 -4.60 20.88
N SER A 374 -2.91 -5.00 21.71
CA SER A 374 -3.60 -6.28 21.49
C SER A 374 -4.44 -6.27 20.21
N GLY A 375 -4.52 -7.43 19.55
CA GLY A 375 -5.28 -7.69 18.34
C GLY A 375 -4.45 -7.66 17.04
N ASP A 376 -5.15 -7.56 15.91
CA ASP A 376 -4.53 -7.70 14.59
C ASP A 376 -3.74 -6.47 14.16
N HIS A 377 -2.59 -6.74 13.55
CA HIS A 377 -1.66 -5.78 12.98
C HIS A 377 -1.31 -6.19 11.55
N ARG A 378 -0.95 -5.19 10.77
CA ARG A 378 -0.28 -5.33 9.49
C ARG A 378 1.16 -4.90 9.65
N LEU A 379 2.06 -5.73 9.17
CA LEU A 379 3.50 -5.49 9.18
C LEU A 379 3.99 -5.53 7.74
N ARG A 380 4.49 -4.42 7.23
CA ARG A 380 5.11 -4.33 5.90
C ARG A 380 6.61 -4.16 6.06
N LEU A 381 7.38 -5.12 5.58
CA LEU A 381 8.83 -4.98 5.47
C LEU A 381 9.17 -4.43 4.08
N SER A 382 9.76 -3.24 4.01
CA SER A 382 10.28 -2.69 2.76
C SER A 382 11.80 -2.76 2.73
N THR A 383 12.34 -3.37 1.70
CA THR A 383 13.78 -3.30 1.39
C THR A 383 14.04 -2.06 0.53
N LEU A 384 15.14 -1.35 0.78
CA LEU A 384 15.51 -0.13 0.05
C LEU A 384 16.77 -0.38 -0.77
N GLN A 385 16.66 -0.30 -2.09
CA GLN A 385 17.76 -0.54 -3.03
C GLN A 385 18.48 0.76 -3.39
N CYS A 386 19.79 0.67 -3.66
CA CYS A 386 20.63 1.84 -3.95
C CYS A 386 20.21 2.63 -5.21
N ASN A 387 19.40 2.06 -6.11
CA ASN A 387 18.85 2.76 -7.29
C ASN A 387 17.58 3.57 -7.00
N GLY A 388 17.14 3.65 -5.74
CA GLY A 388 15.91 4.32 -5.32
C GLY A 388 14.67 3.42 -5.28
N ALA A 389 14.78 2.18 -5.77
CA ALA A 389 13.68 1.23 -5.72
C ALA A 389 13.43 0.75 -4.29
N ALA A 390 12.24 0.19 -4.10
CA ALA A 390 11.90 -0.51 -2.89
C ALA A 390 10.92 -1.64 -3.13
N THR A 391 11.11 -2.73 -2.41
CA THR A 391 10.29 -3.94 -2.53
C THR A 391 9.63 -4.25 -1.19
N ASN A 392 8.30 -4.40 -1.21
CA ASN A 392 7.48 -4.59 -0.01
C ASN A 392 7.08 -6.05 0.18
N PHE A 393 7.13 -6.52 1.43
CA PHE A 393 6.64 -7.81 1.89
C PHE A 393 5.62 -7.57 3.00
N ASP A 394 4.39 -8.02 2.77
CA ASP A 394 3.28 -7.80 3.69
C ASP A 394 3.03 -9.04 4.55
N PHE A 395 2.95 -8.83 5.86
CA PHE A 395 2.71 -9.84 6.87
C PHE A 395 1.48 -9.48 7.69
N HIS A 396 0.75 -10.51 8.11
CA HIS A 396 -0.29 -10.39 9.12
C HIS A 396 0.30 -10.79 10.47
N LEU A 397 0.04 -10.00 11.50
CA LEU A 397 0.53 -10.28 12.84
C LEU A 397 -0.64 -10.17 13.83
N HIS A 398 -0.91 -11.25 14.55
CA HIS A 398 -1.79 -11.20 15.71
C HIS A 398 -0.96 -10.98 16.98
N VAL A 399 -1.44 -10.12 17.85
CA VAL A 399 -0.83 -9.83 19.16
C VAL A 399 -1.87 -10.14 20.23
N ASP A 400 -1.48 -10.86 21.27
CA ASP A 400 -2.40 -11.23 22.35
C ASP A 400 -2.69 -10.08 23.34
N GLU A 401 -3.42 -10.39 24.41
CA GLU A 401 -3.81 -9.41 25.44
C GLU A 401 -2.61 -8.91 26.27
N ASP A 402 -1.53 -9.67 26.34
CA ASP A 402 -0.28 -9.34 27.05
C ASP A 402 0.73 -8.59 26.15
N SER A 403 0.28 -8.20 24.95
CA SER A 403 1.09 -7.53 23.92
C SER A 403 2.21 -8.40 23.36
N GLU A 404 2.06 -9.72 23.40
CA GLU A 404 3.01 -10.66 22.80
C GLU A 404 2.62 -11.00 21.34
N PRO A 405 3.55 -10.85 20.38
CA PRO A 405 3.30 -11.21 18.99
C PRO A 405 3.25 -12.72 18.78
N ASN A 406 2.30 -13.21 17.99
CA ASN A 406 2.20 -14.64 17.66
C ASN A 406 3.26 -15.06 16.63
N ILE A 407 4.47 -15.32 17.14
CA ILE A 407 5.65 -15.74 16.37
C ILE A 407 5.44 -17.08 15.64
N VAL A 408 4.70 -18.00 16.27
CA VAL A 408 4.46 -19.34 15.76
C VAL A 408 3.64 -19.27 14.47
N GLN A 409 2.58 -18.46 14.47
CA GLN A 409 1.77 -18.18 13.29
C GLN A 409 2.60 -17.48 12.20
N LEU A 410 3.34 -16.44 12.56
CA LEU A 410 4.12 -15.65 11.59
C LEU A 410 5.19 -16.49 10.85
N ASN A 411 5.93 -17.34 11.58
CA ASN A 411 6.89 -18.26 10.94
C ASN A 411 6.20 -19.29 10.05
N SER A 412 5.01 -19.77 10.44
CA SER A 412 4.24 -20.73 9.64
C SER A 412 3.72 -20.09 8.34
N ASP A 413 3.17 -18.88 8.43
CA ASP A 413 2.68 -18.13 7.27
C ASP A 413 3.81 -17.79 6.29
N TRP A 414 4.99 -17.44 6.81
CA TRP A 414 6.17 -17.20 5.97
C TRP A 414 6.59 -18.46 5.21
N LEU A 415 6.65 -19.60 5.89
CA LEU A 415 7.02 -20.87 5.26
C LEU A 415 6.03 -21.25 4.14
N VAL A 416 4.72 -21.03 4.38
CA VAL A 416 3.68 -21.21 3.37
C VAL A 416 3.86 -20.26 2.18
N ALA A 417 4.10 -18.97 2.43
CA ALA A 417 4.27 -17.97 1.37
C ALA A 417 5.48 -18.27 0.47
N GLN A 418 6.59 -18.72 1.06
CA GLN A 418 7.77 -19.15 0.30
C GLN A 418 7.46 -20.36 -0.59
N ALA A 419 6.79 -21.37 -0.04
CA ALA A 419 6.40 -22.55 -0.78
C ALA A 419 5.40 -22.22 -1.91
N GLU A 420 4.40 -21.37 -1.64
CA GLU A 420 3.41 -20.93 -2.62
C GLU A 420 4.09 -20.21 -3.79
N SER A 421 4.94 -19.24 -3.50
CA SER A 421 5.70 -18.50 -4.51
C SER A 421 6.56 -19.44 -5.37
N ALA A 422 7.28 -20.38 -4.75
CA ALA A 422 8.14 -21.33 -5.45
C ALA A 422 7.33 -22.28 -6.36
N VAL A 423 6.21 -22.83 -5.86
CA VAL A 423 5.35 -23.73 -6.64
C VAL A 423 4.67 -23.01 -7.80
N LEU A 424 4.19 -21.78 -7.60
CA LEU A 424 3.51 -21.01 -8.64
C LEU A 424 4.47 -20.40 -9.68
N SER A 425 5.73 -20.18 -9.32
CA SER A 425 6.77 -19.74 -10.25
C SER A 425 7.47 -20.90 -10.98
N GLY A 426 7.32 -22.14 -10.50
CA GLY A 426 8.04 -23.30 -11.03
C GLY A 426 9.52 -23.30 -10.63
N ALA A 427 9.84 -22.73 -9.46
CA ALA A 427 11.20 -22.69 -8.95
C ALA A 427 11.77 -24.11 -8.73
N ALA A 428 13.06 -24.29 -9.01
CA ALA A 428 13.72 -25.59 -8.92
C ALA A 428 13.67 -26.22 -7.51
N ASN A 429 13.57 -25.40 -6.46
CA ASN A 429 13.45 -25.82 -5.07
C ASN A 429 12.01 -26.03 -4.59
N ALA A 430 10.99 -25.86 -5.43
CA ALA A 430 9.59 -25.95 -5.01
C ALA A 430 9.26 -27.28 -4.29
N GLY A 431 9.76 -28.41 -4.81
CA GLY A 431 9.54 -29.72 -4.22
C GLY A 431 10.13 -29.90 -2.81
N SER A 432 11.24 -29.24 -2.48
CA SER A 432 11.83 -29.34 -1.14
C SER A 432 11.02 -28.54 -0.11
N LEU A 433 10.43 -27.41 -0.52
CA LEU A 433 9.61 -26.54 0.32
C LEU A 433 8.23 -27.12 0.66
N VAL A 434 7.78 -28.14 -0.05
CA VAL A 434 6.50 -28.84 0.20
C VAL A 434 6.69 -30.34 0.48
N SER A 435 7.93 -30.72 0.82
CA SER A 435 8.26 -32.08 1.24
C SER A 435 7.60 -32.44 2.58
N ALA A 436 7.51 -33.74 2.89
CA ALA A 436 6.99 -34.20 4.17
C ALA A 436 7.77 -33.59 5.36
N GLU A 437 9.08 -33.38 5.22
CA GLU A 437 9.91 -32.70 6.23
C GLU A 437 9.54 -31.22 6.37
N ALA A 438 9.30 -30.51 5.26
CA ALA A 438 8.89 -29.11 5.30
C ALA A 438 7.49 -28.94 5.91
N ILE A 439 6.55 -29.82 5.55
CA ILE A 439 5.20 -29.87 6.15
C ILE A 439 5.30 -30.11 7.65
N ALA A 440 6.18 -31.02 8.10
CA ALA A 440 6.37 -31.30 9.52
C ALA A 440 6.97 -30.12 10.31
N LYS A 441 7.66 -29.17 9.64
CA LYS A 441 8.18 -27.95 10.26
C LYS A 441 7.10 -26.88 10.48
N ALA A 442 6.00 -26.92 9.73
CA ALA A 442 4.87 -26.05 9.99
C ALA A 442 4.22 -26.41 11.33
N THR A 443 4.06 -25.42 12.21
CA THR A 443 3.58 -25.64 13.57
C THR A 443 2.07 -25.48 13.70
N THR A 444 1.42 -24.84 12.73
CA THR A 444 -0.03 -24.69 12.66
C THR A 444 -0.66 -25.68 11.68
N ASP A 445 -1.86 -26.17 12.00
CA ASP A 445 -2.56 -27.12 11.13
C ASP A 445 -2.99 -26.50 9.81
N ASP A 446 -3.33 -25.20 9.82
CA ASP A 446 -3.59 -24.42 8.60
C ASP A 446 -2.37 -24.40 7.69
N ALA A 447 -1.18 -24.11 8.21
CA ALA A 447 0.04 -24.10 7.39
C ALA A 447 0.40 -25.49 6.86
N LYS A 448 0.26 -26.54 7.68
CA LYS A 448 0.43 -27.93 7.21
C LYS A 448 -0.50 -28.25 6.05
N GLY A 449 -1.79 -27.91 6.19
CA GLY A 449 -2.77 -28.15 5.14
C GLY A 449 -2.51 -27.32 3.88
N LYS A 450 -2.09 -26.06 4.02
CA LYS A 450 -1.70 -25.18 2.90
C LYS A 450 -0.49 -25.73 2.13
N LEU A 451 0.52 -26.22 2.84
CA LEU A 451 1.68 -26.89 2.23
C LEU A 451 1.32 -28.21 1.58
N GLN A 452 0.40 -28.97 2.17
CA GLN A 452 -0.12 -30.21 1.58
C GLN A 452 -0.83 -29.92 0.26
N VAL A 453 -1.66 -28.87 0.17
CA VAL A 453 -2.29 -28.43 -1.09
C VAL A 453 -1.23 -28.08 -2.14
N LEU A 454 -0.17 -27.39 -1.76
CA LEU A 454 0.95 -27.08 -2.67
C LEU A 454 1.72 -28.33 -3.13
N SER A 455 1.88 -29.31 -2.24
CA SER A 455 2.49 -30.60 -2.57
C SER A 455 1.65 -31.37 -3.59
N GLU A 456 0.33 -31.42 -3.37
CA GLU A 456 -0.65 -32.03 -4.30
C GLU A 456 -0.71 -31.29 -5.64
N LEU A 457 -0.37 -30.00 -5.71
CA LEU A 457 -0.24 -29.28 -6.97
C LEU A 457 0.97 -29.72 -7.80
N LEU A 458 2.08 -30.07 -7.15
CA LEU A 458 3.26 -30.59 -7.84
C LEU A 458 3.10 -32.07 -8.23
N THR A 459 2.46 -32.85 -7.34
CA THR A 459 2.22 -34.28 -7.53
C THR A 459 0.75 -34.60 -7.27
N PRO A 460 -0.14 -34.41 -8.27
CA PRO A 460 -1.57 -34.62 -8.07
C PRO A 460 -1.91 -36.06 -7.67
N PRO A 461 -2.70 -36.27 -6.61
CA PRO A 461 -3.18 -37.60 -6.25
C PRO A 461 -4.13 -38.13 -7.33
N THR A 462 -4.15 -39.46 -7.50
CA THR A 462 -5.12 -40.11 -8.39
C THR A 462 -6.52 -40.03 -7.77
N PRO A 463 -7.53 -39.51 -8.50
CA PRO A 463 -8.89 -39.45 -7.98
C PRO A 463 -9.48 -40.83 -7.65
N ILE A 464 -10.32 -40.87 -6.62
CA ILE A 464 -11.00 -42.07 -6.13
C ILE A 464 -12.26 -42.32 -6.95
N GLU A 465 -12.42 -43.55 -7.44
CA GLU A 465 -13.67 -44.00 -8.05
C GLU A 465 -14.73 -44.29 -6.97
N LEU A 466 -15.79 -43.47 -6.92
CA LEU A 466 -16.88 -43.61 -5.95
C LEU A 466 -17.59 -44.96 -6.06
N ALA A 467 -17.61 -45.55 -7.25
CA ALA A 467 -18.26 -46.81 -7.54
C ALA A 467 -17.56 -48.02 -6.92
N SER A 468 -16.26 -47.94 -6.60
CA SER A 468 -15.45 -49.08 -6.15
C SER A 468 -14.81 -48.91 -4.78
N THR A 469 -14.74 -47.69 -4.24
CA THR A 469 -14.14 -47.42 -2.92
C THR A 469 -14.86 -48.14 -1.78
N ASP A 470 -14.14 -48.50 -0.71
CA ASP A 470 -14.71 -49.02 0.54
C ASP A 470 -14.83 -47.96 1.65
N ALA A 471 -14.38 -46.73 1.37
CA ALA A 471 -14.44 -45.64 2.32
C ALA A 471 -15.90 -45.32 2.73
N LYS A 472 -16.11 -45.12 4.04
CA LYS A 472 -17.41 -44.68 4.59
C LYS A 472 -17.68 -43.20 4.35
N THR A 473 -16.63 -42.44 4.07
CA THR A 473 -16.71 -41.01 3.76
C THR A 473 -15.68 -40.66 2.71
N VAL A 474 -16.09 -39.90 1.69
CA VAL A 474 -15.20 -39.44 0.60
C VAL A 474 -15.41 -37.95 0.38
N HIS A 475 -14.33 -37.19 0.26
CA HIS A 475 -14.39 -35.81 -0.23
C HIS A 475 -14.54 -35.83 -1.75
N LEU A 476 -15.51 -35.07 -2.28
CA LEU A 476 -15.75 -35.03 -3.73
C LEU A 476 -14.60 -34.39 -4.50
N SER A 477 -13.79 -33.56 -3.86
CA SER A 477 -12.56 -33.03 -4.46
C SER A 477 -11.46 -34.09 -4.64
N ASP A 478 -11.53 -35.21 -3.92
CA ASP A 478 -10.63 -36.36 -4.10
C ASP A 478 -11.25 -37.45 -5.01
N ALA A 479 -12.48 -37.27 -5.48
CA ALA A 479 -13.22 -38.28 -6.26
C ALA A 479 -13.23 -38.00 -7.77
N SER A 480 -13.26 -39.03 -8.60
CA SER A 480 -13.52 -38.87 -10.04
C SER A 480 -14.91 -38.26 -10.26
N TRP A 481 -14.98 -37.24 -11.11
CA TRP A 481 -16.25 -36.71 -11.62
C TRP A 481 -16.51 -37.26 -13.03
N VAL A 482 -17.78 -37.36 -13.39
CA VAL A 482 -18.21 -37.70 -14.76
C VAL A 482 -17.98 -36.50 -15.68
N THR A 483 -18.39 -35.31 -15.25
CA THR A 483 -18.14 -34.04 -15.94
C THR A 483 -17.91 -32.93 -14.92
N ALA A 484 -17.07 -31.97 -15.27
CA ALA A 484 -16.84 -30.77 -14.48
C ALA A 484 -16.64 -29.56 -15.40
N THR A 485 -17.29 -28.44 -15.06
CA THR A 485 -17.17 -27.16 -15.76
C THR A 485 -17.18 -26.01 -14.76
N VAL A 486 -16.44 -24.95 -15.07
CA VAL A 486 -16.40 -23.69 -14.31
C VAL A 486 -16.47 -22.52 -15.29
N GLY A 487 -16.96 -21.37 -14.82
CA GLY A 487 -17.17 -20.18 -15.65
C GLY A 487 -15.88 -19.45 -16.01
N TRP A 488 -14.78 -19.76 -15.30
CA TRP A 488 -13.48 -19.13 -15.49
C TRP A 488 -12.36 -20.18 -15.46
N ARG A 489 -11.61 -20.26 -16.56
CA ARG A 489 -10.41 -21.12 -16.73
C ARG A 489 -10.70 -22.59 -16.45
N ASP A 490 -9.73 -23.30 -15.87
CA ASP A 490 -9.74 -24.74 -15.71
C ASP A 490 -10.36 -25.15 -14.37
N VAL A 491 -11.00 -26.32 -14.36
CA VAL A 491 -11.48 -26.96 -13.13
C VAL A 491 -10.31 -27.24 -12.19
N ALA A 492 -10.52 -27.02 -10.89
CA ALA A 492 -9.50 -27.19 -9.87
C ALA A 492 -10.05 -27.92 -8.65
N ARG A 493 -9.19 -28.72 -8.01
CA ARG A 493 -9.48 -29.50 -6.80
C ARG A 493 -8.62 -28.94 -5.67
N ASN A 494 -9.22 -28.63 -4.53
CA ASN A 494 -8.53 -28.19 -3.31
C ASN A 494 -7.83 -26.81 -3.40
N HIS A 495 -7.90 -26.13 -4.55
CA HIS A 495 -7.31 -24.80 -4.75
C HIS A 495 -8.13 -23.97 -5.75
N PHE A 496 -7.88 -22.66 -5.78
CA PHE A 496 -8.35 -21.72 -6.81
C PHE A 496 -7.48 -21.73 -8.05
N ASP A 497 -7.93 -21.05 -9.10
CA ASP A 497 -7.07 -20.72 -10.23
C ASP A 497 -5.71 -20.12 -9.81
N ARG A 498 -4.67 -20.40 -10.61
CA ARG A 498 -3.26 -20.10 -10.35
C ARG A 498 -2.78 -18.79 -11.01
N GLU A 499 -3.67 -17.94 -11.49
CA GLU A 499 -3.30 -16.75 -12.24
C GLU A 499 -2.61 -15.69 -11.37
N LYS A 500 -1.34 -15.44 -11.68
CA LYS A 500 -0.47 -14.46 -10.99
C LYS A 500 -1.04 -13.02 -10.94
N ARG A 501 -1.97 -12.66 -11.83
CA ARG A 501 -2.57 -11.31 -11.88
C ARG A 501 -3.58 -11.07 -10.76
N HIS A 502 -4.23 -12.12 -10.27
CA HIS A 502 -5.09 -12.05 -9.11
C HIS A 502 -4.21 -12.30 -7.89
N ARG A 503 -3.73 -11.22 -7.25
CA ARG A 503 -2.84 -11.23 -6.08
C ARG A 503 -3.45 -11.87 -4.81
N ASN A 504 -4.43 -12.74 -4.95
CA ASN A 504 -5.05 -13.47 -3.87
C ASN A 504 -4.49 -14.90 -3.85
N SER A 505 -4.22 -15.44 -2.67
CA SER A 505 -3.61 -16.76 -2.48
C SER A 505 -4.40 -17.92 -3.12
N ILE A 506 -3.79 -19.03 -3.52
CA ILE A 506 -4.53 -20.13 -4.19
C ILE A 506 -5.45 -20.94 -3.26
N TYR A 507 -5.48 -20.65 -1.97
CA TYR A 507 -6.23 -21.43 -0.99
C TYR A 507 -7.74 -21.17 -1.01
N LEU A 508 -8.51 -22.20 -0.65
CA LEU A 508 -9.96 -22.11 -0.48
C LEU A 508 -10.27 -21.54 0.90
N GLU A 509 -10.70 -20.28 0.95
CA GLU A 509 -10.99 -19.57 2.20
C GLU A 509 -12.41 -18.98 2.18
N LEU A 510 -13.16 -19.24 3.26
CA LEU A 510 -14.47 -18.65 3.53
C LEU A 510 -14.48 -18.08 4.94
N LYS A 511 -14.74 -16.77 5.06
CA LYS A 511 -14.82 -16.03 6.33
C LYS A 511 -13.56 -16.16 7.19
N GLY A 512 -12.39 -16.04 6.57
CA GLY A 512 -11.07 -16.13 7.18
C GLY A 512 -10.63 -17.55 7.53
N LYS A 513 -11.45 -18.57 7.22
CA LYS A 513 -11.14 -19.97 7.49
C LYS A 513 -10.66 -20.69 6.24
N PHE A 514 -9.49 -21.30 6.34
CA PHE A 514 -8.93 -22.18 5.31
C PHE A 514 -9.64 -23.55 5.27
N TYR A 515 -9.80 -24.07 4.06
CA TYR A 515 -10.30 -25.42 3.78
C TYR A 515 -9.35 -26.16 2.84
N ALA A 516 -8.69 -27.19 3.36
CA ALA A 516 -7.76 -28.02 2.59
C ALA A 516 -8.43 -28.86 1.49
N LYS A 517 -9.76 -29.06 1.56
CA LYS A 517 -10.53 -29.82 0.57
C LYS A 517 -11.69 -28.99 0.04
N GLY A 518 -11.90 -29.01 -1.27
CA GLY A 518 -13.02 -28.32 -1.89
C GLY A 518 -12.97 -28.30 -3.42
N LEU A 519 -14.04 -27.80 -4.02
CA LEU A 519 -14.17 -27.63 -5.46
C LEU A 519 -14.21 -26.14 -5.81
N TYR A 520 -13.34 -25.73 -6.73
CA TYR A 520 -13.39 -24.41 -7.35
C TYR A 520 -14.64 -24.31 -8.22
N ALA A 521 -15.49 -23.32 -7.99
CA ALA A 521 -16.82 -23.29 -8.57
C ALA A 521 -17.19 -21.90 -9.12
N HIS A 522 -16.23 -21.16 -9.69
CA HIS A 522 -16.51 -19.89 -10.35
C HIS A 522 -17.72 -20.03 -11.28
N SER A 523 -18.71 -19.16 -11.09
CA SER A 523 -20.02 -19.33 -11.71
C SER A 523 -19.99 -18.90 -13.18
N LYS A 524 -20.69 -19.58 -14.09
CA LYS A 524 -21.49 -20.79 -13.85
C LYS A 524 -20.61 -22.04 -13.79
N SER A 525 -20.82 -22.90 -12.79
CA SER A 525 -20.12 -24.18 -12.65
C SER A 525 -21.09 -25.34 -12.47
N ALA A 526 -20.65 -26.53 -12.90
CA ALA A 526 -21.37 -27.77 -12.71
C ALA A 526 -20.40 -28.95 -12.55
N TYR A 527 -20.58 -29.74 -11.51
CA TYR A 527 -19.86 -31.00 -11.26
C TYR A 527 -20.85 -32.16 -11.18
N VAL A 528 -20.61 -33.23 -11.93
CA VAL A 528 -21.46 -34.44 -11.93
C VAL A 528 -20.67 -35.62 -11.41
N PHE A 529 -21.22 -36.33 -10.43
CA PHE A 529 -20.65 -37.52 -9.82
C PHE A 529 -21.58 -38.71 -9.96
N ASP A 530 -21.00 -39.89 -10.17
CA ASP A 530 -21.73 -41.15 -10.18
C ASP A 530 -21.68 -41.80 -8.78
N LEU A 531 -22.83 -41.84 -8.11
CA LEU A 531 -22.99 -42.31 -6.74
C LEU A 531 -23.35 -43.80 -6.69
N GLN A 532 -23.91 -44.35 -7.77
CA GLN A 532 -24.40 -45.73 -7.84
C GLN A 532 -25.31 -46.13 -6.65
N SER A 533 -26.07 -45.18 -6.08
CA SER A 533 -26.94 -45.38 -4.91
C SER A 533 -26.20 -45.89 -3.66
N ARG A 534 -24.87 -45.72 -3.57
CA ARG A 534 -24.03 -46.24 -2.47
C ARG A 534 -23.92 -45.29 -1.26
N TRP A 535 -24.43 -44.08 -1.37
CA TRP A 535 -24.24 -42.99 -0.41
C TRP A 535 -25.59 -42.53 0.12
N LYS A 536 -25.62 -42.07 1.37
CA LYS A 536 -26.84 -41.62 2.05
C LYS A 536 -26.89 -40.12 2.25
N LYS A 537 -25.74 -39.47 2.48
CA LYS A 537 -25.70 -38.03 2.74
C LYS A 537 -24.63 -37.34 1.93
N PHE A 538 -24.96 -36.13 1.49
CA PHE A 538 -24.03 -35.15 0.95
C PHE A 538 -23.93 -33.97 1.93
N THR A 539 -22.71 -33.55 2.28
CA THR A 539 -22.48 -32.38 3.14
C THR A 539 -21.46 -31.45 2.52
N ALA A 540 -21.60 -30.14 2.69
CA ALA A 540 -20.61 -29.15 2.28
C ALA A 540 -20.79 -27.85 3.07
N THR A 541 -19.76 -27.00 3.08
CA THR A 541 -19.88 -25.57 3.37
C THR A 541 -19.87 -24.83 2.03
N ILE A 542 -20.87 -24.00 1.76
CA ILE A 542 -21.00 -23.22 0.52
C ILE A 542 -20.80 -21.73 0.80
N GLY A 543 -20.20 -21.01 -0.15
CA GLY A 543 -20.00 -19.56 -0.03
C GLY A 543 -19.16 -18.98 -1.16
N LEU A 544 -18.95 -17.67 -1.12
CA LEU A 544 -18.01 -16.99 -2.00
C LEU A 544 -16.67 -16.82 -1.29
N ARG A 545 -15.60 -16.97 -2.06
CA ARG A 545 -14.23 -16.72 -1.62
C ARG A 545 -14.07 -15.39 -0.92
N ASP A 546 -13.24 -15.38 0.12
CA ASP A 546 -12.76 -14.14 0.71
C ASP A 546 -12.04 -13.25 -0.32
N GLY A 547 -12.36 -11.95 -0.29
CA GLY A 547 -11.81 -10.98 -1.24
C GLY A 547 -12.47 -10.99 -2.63
N ALA A 548 -13.57 -11.73 -2.82
CA ALA A 548 -14.45 -11.53 -3.97
C ALA A 548 -15.04 -10.10 -3.94
N SER A 549 -15.25 -9.50 -5.12
CA SER A 549 -15.88 -8.18 -5.19
C SER A 549 -17.29 -8.21 -4.58
N GLN A 550 -17.70 -7.12 -3.92
CA GLN A 550 -19.05 -6.98 -3.34
C GLN A 550 -20.18 -7.12 -4.38
N GLN A 551 -19.85 -6.93 -5.66
CA GLN A 551 -20.77 -7.13 -6.78
C GLN A 551 -20.96 -8.60 -7.16
N GLY A 552 -20.21 -9.53 -6.57
CA GLY A 552 -20.34 -10.96 -6.77
C GLY A 552 -21.44 -11.57 -5.91
N SER A 553 -22.17 -12.52 -6.47
CA SER A 553 -23.09 -13.37 -5.72
C SER A 553 -23.34 -14.71 -6.43
N ALA A 554 -23.71 -15.73 -5.67
CA ALA A 554 -23.99 -17.06 -6.22
C ALA A 554 -25.17 -17.74 -5.52
N ILE A 555 -25.85 -18.61 -6.28
CA ILE A 555 -26.80 -19.59 -5.76
C ILE A 555 -26.19 -20.98 -5.98
N PHE A 556 -26.29 -21.82 -4.95
CA PHE A 556 -25.83 -23.21 -4.97
C PHE A 556 -27.03 -24.14 -5.10
N VAL A 557 -26.97 -25.05 -6.06
CA VAL A 557 -28.03 -26.04 -6.32
C VAL A 557 -27.42 -27.44 -6.27
N VAL A 558 -28.05 -28.33 -5.51
CA VAL A 558 -27.74 -29.75 -5.48
C VAL A 558 -28.87 -30.50 -6.17
N ARG A 559 -28.54 -31.33 -7.16
CA ARG A 559 -29.52 -32.17 -7.87
C ARG A 559 -29.16 -33.64 -7.77
N GLY A 560 -30.18 -34.48 -7.59
CA GLY A 560 -30.09 -35.93 -7.64
C GLY A 560 -30.94 -36.45 -8.80
N ASP A 561 -30.32 -37.17 -9.73
CA ASP A 561 -31.00 -37.75 -10.89
C ASP A 561 -31.84 -36.73 -11.70
N GLY A 562 -31.36 -35.49 -11.78
CA GLY A 562 -32.02 -34.37 -12.47
C GLY A 562 -33.00 -33.55 -11.62
N ASN A 563 -33.39 -34.03 -10.44
CA ASN A 563 -34.29 -33.32 -9.53
C ASN A 563 -33.53 -32.44 -8.55
N ILE A 564 -34.00 -31.22 -8.30
CA ILE A 564 -33.42 -30.33 -7.28
C ILE A 564 -33.70 -30.91 -5.89
N LEU A 565 -32.64 -31.25 -5.17
CA LEU A 565 -32.69 -31.69 -3.77
C LEU A 565 -32.50 -30.51 -2.81
N TYR A 566 -31.74 -29.50 -3.24
CA TYR A 566 -31.48 -28.30 -2.47
C TYR A 566 -31.16 -27.10 -3.37
N GLN A 567 -31.58 -25.92 -2.93
CA GLN A 567 -31.18 -24.63 -3.48
C GLN A 567 -30.93 -23.65 -2.33
N SER A 568 -29.79 -22.96 -2.35
CA SER A 568 -29.45 -21.95 -1.35
C SER A 568 -30.19 -20.63 -1.59
N PRO A 569 -30.27 -19.74 -0.59
CA PRO A 569 -30.45 -18.31 -0.86
C PRO A 569 -29.27 -17.76 -1.68
N VAL A 570 -29.40 -16.51 -2.17
CA VAL A 570 -28.28 -15.78 -2.76
C VAL A 570 -27.23 -15.53 -1.68
N LEU A 571 -26.02 -16.04 -1.91
CA LEU A 571 -24.87 -15.79 -1.04
C LEU A 571 -23.94 -14.74 -1.67
N ARG A 572 -23.37 -13.90 -0.82
CA ARG A 572 -22.39 -12.86 -1.15
C ARG A 572 -21.08 -13.11 -0.42
N GLU A 573 -20.05 -12.32 -0.73
CA GLU A 573 -18.80 -12.33 0.02
C GLU A 573 -19.06 -12.11 1.52
N GLY A 574 -18.30 -12.82 2.37
CA GLY A 574 -18.50 -12.84 3.83
C GLY A 574 -19.67 -13.72 4.32
N GLN A 575 -20.48 -14.29 3.42
CA GLN A 575 -21.56 -15.22 3.75
C GLN A 575 -21.19 -16.66 3.41
N SER A 576 -21.60 -17.59 4.28
CA SER A 576 -21.48 -19.02 4.06
C SER A 576 -22.63 -19.79 4.72
N ALA A 577 -22.88 -21.00 4.24
CA ALA A 577 -23.87 -21.91 4.84
C ALA A 577 -23.35 -23.35 4.83
N ASP A 578 -23.62 -24.08 5.91
CA ASP A 578 -23.40 -25.53 5.97
C ASP A 578 -24.67 -26.25 5.50
N ILE A 579 -24.50 -27.26 4.64
CA ILE A 579 -25.61 -28.03 4.08
C ILE A 579 -25.42 -29.53 4.36
N CYS A 580 -26.54 -30.24 4.54
CA CYS A 580 -26.60 -31.67 4.74
C CYS A 580 -27.84 -32.22 4.06
N ILE A 581 -27.66 -32.90 2.93
CA ILE A 581 -28.71 -33.31 2.00
C ILE A 581 -28.76 -34.83 1.96
N ASP A 582 -29.98 -35.39 1.99
CA ASP A 582 -30.21 -36.81 1.77
C ASP A 582 -30.01 -37.12 0.28
N VAL A 583 -29.15 -38.11 0.01
CA VAL A 583 -28.85 -38.61 -1.34
C VAL A 583 -29.00 -40.13 -1.41
N ALA A 584 -29.75 -40.72 -0.48
CA ALA A 584 -30.13 -42.13 -0.55
C ALA A 584 -30.79 -42.42 -1.90
N ASP A 585 -30.46 -43.57 -2.48
CA ASP A 585 -30.93 -44.05 -3.78
C ASP A 585 -30.52 -43.22 -5.01
N VAL A 586 -29.91 -42.04 -4.82
CA VAL A 586 -29.43 -41.19 -5.93
C VAL A 586 -28.31 -41.87 -6.71
N LYS A 587 -28.47 -41.93 -8.03
CA LYS A 587 -27.45 -42.50 -8.93
C LYS A 587 -26.47 -41.45 -9.42
N LYS A 588 -26.97 -40.26 -9.80
CA LYS A 588 -26.14 -39.14 -10.25
C LYS A 588 -26.38 -37.91 -9.38
N LEU A 589 -25.29 -37.38 -8.83
CA LEU A 589 -25.30 -36.11 -8.09
C LEU A 589 -24.72 -35.01 -8.97
N GLU A 590 -25.44 -33.90 -9.11
CA GLU A 590 -24.97 -32.70 -9.78
C GLU A 590 -24.88 -31.54 -8.76
N LEU A 591 -23.70 -30.91 -8.69
CA LEU A 591 -23.44 -29.72 -7.89
C LEU A 591 -23.28 -28.51 -8.82
N VAL A 592 -24.18 -27.54 -8.73
CA VAL A 592 -24.20 -26.35 -9.59
C VAL A 592 -24.02 -25.10 -8.75
N ALA A 593 -23.11 -24.21 -9.15
CA ALA A 593 -23.11 -22.83 -8.67
C ALA A 593 -23.39 -21.89 -9.85
N ASP A 594 -24.43 -21.08 -9.73
CA ASP A 594 -24.82 -20.11 -10.76
C ASP A 594 -24.72 -18.68 -10.22
N GLY A 595 -24.43 -17.74 -11.11
CA GLY A 595 -24.43 -16.32 -10.77
C GLY A 595 -25.85 -15.85 -10.48
N ALA A 596 -26.01 -15.02 -9.46
CA ALA A 596 -27.33 -14.47 -9.09
C ALA A 596 -27.42 -12.98 -9.44
N GLU A 597 -27.24 -12.11 -8.45
CA GLU A 597 -27.25 -10.66 -8.60
C GLU A 597 -25.84 -10.11 -8.88
N GLY A 598 -25.76 -9.01 -9.63
CA GLY A 598 -24.50 -8.33 -9.94
C GLY A 598 -23.74 -8.97 -11.10
N HIS A 599 -22.42 -8.77 -11.15
CA HIS A 599 -21.59 -9.22 -12.27
C HIS A 599 -21.04 -10.62 -12.01
N ILE A 600 -21.43 -11.58 -12.86
CA ILE A 600 -21.05 -13.00 -12.75
C ILE A 600 -19.52 -13.23 -12.76
N HIS A 601 -18.74 -12.33 -13.37
CA HIS A 601 -17.27 -12.38 -13.30
C HIS A 601 -16.73 -12.36 -11.86
N ASN A 602 -17.51 -11.83 -10.91
CA ASN A 602 -17.15 -11.73 -9.50
C ASN A 602 -17.75 -12.86 -8.64
N SER A 603 -18.46 -13.82 -9.24
CA SER A 603 -19.10 -14.95 -8.54
C SER A 603 -18.10 -16.09 -8.29
N TRP A 604 -17.12 -15.82 -7.42
CA TRP A 604 -16.05 -16.75 -7.02
C TRP A 604 -16.53 -17.77 -5.99
N ALA A 605 -17.49 -18.62 -6.36
CA ALA A 605 -18.10 -19.62 -5.50
C ALA A 605 -17.16 -20.80 -5.16
N ILE A 606 -17.37 -21.37 -3.98
CA ILE A 606 -16.63 -22.52 -3.42
C ILE A 606 -17.62 -23.55 -2.86
N TRP A 607 -17.39 -24.82 -3.19
CA TRP A 607 -17.87 -25.93 -2.37
C TRP A 607 -16.73 -26.35 -1.44
N ALA A 608 -16.75 -25.90 -0.19
CA ALA A 608 -15.75 -26.24 0.81
C ALA A 608 -16.13 -27.55 1.51
N VAL A 609 -15.14 -28.44 1.63
CA VAL A 609 -15.28 -29.76 2.27
C VAL A 609 -16.49 -30.60 1.77
N PRO A 610 -16.78 -30.67 0.46
CA PRO A 610 -17.91 -31.44 -0.06
C PRO A 610 -17.65 -32.93 0.16
N ARG A 611 -18.55 -33.63 0.87
CA ARG A 611 -18.38 -35.01 1.31
C ARG A 611 -19.61 -35.86 1.04
N LEU A 612 -19.38 -37.11 0.69
CA LEU A 612 -20.40 -38.16 0.70
C LEU A 612 -20.21 -39.08 1.91
N LEU A 613 -21.32 -39.50 2.52
CA LEU A 613 -21.34 -40.41 3.68
C LEU A 613 -22.27 -41.60 3.41
N ARG A 614 -21.86 -42.81 3.83
CA ARG A 614 -22.63 -44.06 3.70
C ARG A 614 -23.62 -44.32 4.83
#